data_AF-A0A3C0A596-F1
#
_entry.id   AF-A0A3C0A596-F1
#
_cell.length_a   1.000
_cell.length_b   1.000
_cell.length_c   1.000
_cell.angle_alpha   90.00
_cell.angle_beta   90.00
_cell.angle_gamma   90.00
#
_symmetry.space_group_name_H-M   'P 1'
#
loop_
_entity.id
_entity.type
_entity.pdbx_description
1 polymer ?
#
loop_
_entity_poly.entity_id
_entity_poly.type
_entity_poly.pdbx_seq_one_letter_code
_entity_poly.pdbx_strand_id
1 'polypeptide(L)'
;MQSAKIKVYNENKVLTNPKLRKQFIVAKELLEGLKSGAYKISEVFDIDKLTTYVALCNLFGGDHGLVWHNLRIYYNPITNKLEPISFDSVSGNKIGELLNYPFSENDPVYTTKLAEKLKLISSQGYIDEVIRTHGNRLNQITEAFKETYPQFNFDIKTLEYNSNVIKKILFPRDFVLVDFIEVKNDAIFLEVNNLNNFYATINSLEDLKGKKLDVLEKNTIKLKPKEKKIIKIDLDKYFNNAFVSKKNKKGGFTYPKDIEKLRITGEIEGIGFQYVTQIGKIATSQNLDQSISTYREKQRINYTDFEFVEVQKNSNAVLFKKGSYTLSQSIKIPKDKVVIIAPGFRLNLTENASIISQSTLIAKGTKQEPIAFFSNTSTGGGIFVNDARSRSEIAYCTFDNLSNPNNEIWSVSGAINFNESDVTISNCVFKNNRCEDGLNIIRSQFTMSSTRFQDTFSDSFDGDFVAGTITDCQFYNAGNDAIDVSGSQLTLRDVLIKNPLDKAISAGEASVISGESIQVFDGEIGIVSKDLSRVLLKDVLIENTRLGFSSFQKKSEYGKASIDISGLSQVNNETDFLIESGCRLTINNKKMPTISSKVIEQMYGAEYGKSSK
;
A
#
# COMPACT_ATOMS: atom_id res chain seq x y z
N MET A 1 -36.21 14.92 21.88
CA MET A 1 -36.92 15.58 20.76
C MET A 1 -38.17 14.81 20.32
N GLN A 2 -38.10 13.49 20.11
CA GLN A 2 -39.27 12.66 19.69
C GLN A 2 -40.48 12.74 20.63
N SER A 3 -40.26 12.93 21.94
CA SER A 3 -41.32 13.10 22.95
C SER A 3 -41.72 14.55 23.24
N ALA A 4 -41.19 15.54 22.51
CA ALA A 4 -41.44 16.95 22.78
C ALA A 4 -42.91 17.31 22.50
N LYS A 5 -43.60 17.94 23.45
CA LYS A 5 -45.00 18.37 23.27
C LYS A 5 -45.08 19.52 22.27
N ILE A 6 -45.90 19.37 21.23
CA ILE A 6 -46.23 20.46 20.29
C ILE A 6 -47.23 21.39 20.98
N LYS A 7 -46.86 22.67 21.08
CA LYS A 7 -47.67 23.73 21.69
C LYS A 7 -48.06 24.77 20.64
N VAL A 8 -49.06 25.57 20.94
CA VAL A 8 -49.50 26.69 20.09
C VAL A 8 -49.49 28.01 20.85
N TYR A 9 -49.15 29.09 20.17
CA TYR A 9 -49.24 30.44 20.72
C TYR A 9 -50.69 30.86 20.91
N ASN A 10 -50.97 31.58 22.00
CA ASN A 10 -52.32 32.03 22.37
C ASN A 10 -53.32 30.85 22.39
N GLU A 11 -52.96 29.77 23.07
CA GLU A 11 -53.69 28.48 23.08
C GLU A 11 -55.21 28.65 23.27
N ASN A 12 -55.64 29.41 24.27
CA ASN A 12 -57.07 29.65 24.51
C ASN A 12 -57.78 30.26 23.29
N LYS A 13 -57.17 31.25 22.62
CA LYS A 13 -57.74 31.89 21.42
C LYS A 13 -57.80 30.91 20.24
N VAL A 14 -56.75 30.10 20.07
CA VAL A 14 -56.67 29.13 18.96
C VAL A 14 -57.68 28.01 19.15
N LEU A 15 -57.80 27.47 20.37
CA LEU A 15 -58.68 26.33 20.64
C LEU A 15 -60.16 26.70 20.70
N THR A 16 -60.50 27.96 21.06
CA THR A 16 -61.90 28.44 21.08
C THR A 16 -62.41 28.88 19.72
N ASN A 17 -61.54 29.26 18.78
CA ASN A 17 -61.93 29.61 17.41
C ASN A 17 -61.93 28.35 16.51
N PRO A 18 -63.09 27.93 15.93
CA PRO A 18 -63.17 26.69 15.16
C PRO A 18 -62.22 26.61 13.96
N LYS A 19 -61.98 27.74 13.27
CA LYS A 19 -61.09 27.79 12.09
C LYS A 19 -59.63 27.63 12.52
N LEU A 20 -59.20 28.34 13.55
CA LEU A 20 -57.82 28.26 14.07
C LEU A 20 -57.55 26.90 14.71
N ARG A 21 -58.52 26.32 15.42
CA ARG A 21 -58.42 24.97 16.00
C ARG A 21 -58.18 23.93 14.91
N LYS A 22 -58.94 23.98 13.80
CA LYS A 22 -58.76 23.06 12.68
C LYS A 22 -57.36 23.18 12.07
N GLN A 23 -56.88 24.40 11.84
CA GLN A 23 -55.53 24.65 11.33
C GLN A 23 -54.45 24.11 12.27
N PHE A 24 -54.59 24.33 13.58
CA PHE A 24 -53.64 23.81 14.57
C PHE A 24 -53.61 22.27 14.60
N ILE A 25 -54.76 21.61 14.51
CA ILE A 25 -54.81 20.13 14.46
C ILE A 25 -54.02 19.62 13.26
N VAL A 26 -54.24 20.17 12.06
CA VAL A 26 -53.50 19.77 10.86
C VAL A 26 -51.99 20.01 11.03
N ALA A 27 -51.60 21.20 11.49
CA ALA A 27 -50.19 21.53 11.72
C ALA A 27 -49.52 20.57 12.72
N LYS A 28 -50.25 20.21 13.79
CA LYS A 28 -49.80 19.26 14.80
C LYS A 28 -49.64 17.86 14.21
N GLU A 29 -50.59 17.40 13.40
CA GLU A 29 -50.53 16.09 12.73
C GLU A 29 -49.36 15.99 11.74
N LEU A 30 -49.09 17.03 10.96
CA LEU A 30 -47.91 17.10 10.09
C LEU A 30 -46.61 16.95 10.89
N LEU A 31 -46.50 17.64 12.03
CA LEU A 31 -45.33 17.58 12.92
C LEU A 31 -45.21 16.24 13.66
N GLU A 32 -46.30 15.63 14.10
CA GLU A 32 -46.27 14.28 14.67
C GLU A 32 -45.91 13.23 13.60
N GLY A 33 -46.39 13.40 12.37
CA GLY A 33 -46.00 12.57 11.23
C GLY A 33 -44.52 12.67 10.88
N LEU A 34 -43.91 13.86 11.02
CA LEU A 34 -42.45 13.99 10.92
C LEU A 34 -41.72 13.21 12.02
N LYS A 35 -42.16 13.37 13.29
CA LYS A 35 -41.51 12.69 14.42
C LYS A 35 -41.57 11.17 14.33
N SER A 36 -42.66 10.63 13.78
CA SER A 36 -42.84 9.19 13.57
C SER A 36 -42.16 8.66 12.31
N GLY A 37 -41.67 9.55 11.43
CA GLY A 37 -41.12 9.19 10.12
C GLY A 37 -42.17 8.86 9.06
N ALA A 38 -43.45 9.14 9.32
CA ALA A 38 -44.54 8.97 8.35
C ALA A 38 -44.48 9.97 7.20
N TYR A 39 -43.88 11.15 7.44
CA TYR A 39 -43.60 12.14 6.41
C TYR A 39 -42.13 12.52 6.37
N LYS A 40 -41.65 12.87 5.18
CA LYS A 40 -40.39 13.58 4.96
C LYS A 40 -40.57 15.08 5.18
N ILE A 41 -39.47 15.76 5.47
CA ILE A 41 -39.52 17.21 5.71
C ILE A 41 -39.96 18.02 4.50
N SER A 42 -39.60 17.61 3.29
CA SER A 42 -40.06 18.23 2.04
C SER A 42 -41.56 18.02 1.76
N GLU A 43 -42.18 16.99 2.35
CA GLU A 43 -43.61 16.72 2.19
C GLU A 43 -44.47 17.64 3.05
N VAL A 44 -43.91 18.23 4.12
CA VAL A 44 -44.69 19.01 5.09
C VAL A 44 -44.29 20.48 5.17
N PHE A 45 -43.03 20.82 4.93
CA PHE A 45 -42.56 22.21 4.90
C PHE A 45 -42.60 22.81 3.49
N ASP A 46 -42.74 24.13 3.42
CA ASP A 46 -42.29 24.90 2.27
C ASP A 46 -40.76 24.79 2.20
N ILE A 47 -40.29 23.99 1.25
CA ILE A 47 -38.88 23.58 1.21
C ILE A 47 -37.95 24.74 0.88
N ASP A 48 -38.41 25.70 0.09
CA ASP A 48 -37.62 26.88 -0.26
C ASP A 48 -37.43 27.78 0.96
N LYS A 49 -38.51 28.04 1.72
CA LYS A 49 -38.43 28.83 2.96
C LYS A 49 -37.61 28.12 4.04
N LEU A 50 -37.81 26.81 4.21
CA LEU A 50 -37.09 26.02 5.19
C LEU A 50 -35.58 25.99 4.94
N THR A 51 -35.16 25.67 3.73
CA THR A 51 -33.74 25.60 3.39
C THR A 51 -33.08 26.97 3.38
N THR A 52 -33.81 28.02 3.01
CA THR A 52 -33.32 29.40 3.14
C THR A 52 -33.09 29.77 4.61
N TYR A 53 -34.04 29.45 5.49
CA TYR A 53 -33.89 29.66 6.94
C TYR A 53 -32.65 28.95 7.49
N VAL A 54 -32.49 27.65 7.19
CA VAL A 54 -31.36 26.85 7.67
C VAL A 54 -30.04 27.39 7.13
N ALA A 55 -29.99 27.76 5.85
CA ALA A 55 -28.78 28.31 5.26
C ALA A 55 -28.40 29.66 5.90
N LEU A 56 -29.39 30.52 6.19
CA LEU A 56 -29.17 31.77 6.93
C LEU A 56 -28.70 31.53 8.37
N CYS A 57 -29.26 30.55 9.09
CA CYS A 57 -28.76 30.15 10.41
C CYS A 57 -27.28 29.77 10.36
N ASN A 58 -26.85 29.02 9.35
CA ASN A 58 -25.44 28.67 9.16
C ASN A 58 -24.57 29.89 8.82
N LEU A 59 -25.02 30.77 7.93
CA LEU A 59 -24.26 31.99 7.57
C LEU A 59 -24.08 32.93 8.76
N PHE A 60 -25.13 33.15 9.53
CA PHE A 60 -25.11 34.04 10.68
C PHE A 60 -24.59 33.37 11.96
N GLY A 61 -24.25 32.07 11.92
CA GLY A 61 -23.86 31.30 13.11
C GLY A 61 -24.93 31.30 14.21
N GLY A 62 -26.20 31.23 13.79
CA GLY A 62 -27.37 31.19 14.67
C GLY A 62 -27.86 29.76 14.91
N ASP A 63 -27.00 28.93 15.50
CA ASP A 63 -27.23 27.51 15.77
C ASP A 63 -28.42 27.26 16.71
N HIS A 64 -28.59 28.14 17.69
CA HIS A 64 -29.60 28.02 18.73
C HIS A 64 -31.03 28.03 18.15
N GLY A 65 -31.24 28.66 16.99
CA GLY A 65 -32.52 28.70 16.28
C GLY A 65 -32.89 27.38 15.60
N LEU A 66 -31.93 26.47 15.44
CA LEU A 66 -32.15 25.12 14.91
C LEU A 66 -32.32 24.08 16.03
N VAL A 67 -32.18 24.48 17.30
CA VAL A 67 -32.40 23.60 18.45
C VAL A 67 -33.89 23.37 18.67
N TRP A 68 -34.27 22.12 18.96
CA TRP A 68 -35.65 21.65 18.96
C TRP A 68 -36.64 22.48 19.83
N HIS A 69 -36.19 23.06 20.95
CA HIS A 69 -37.06 23.85 21.83
C HIS A 69 -37.22 25.31 21.37
N ASN A 70 -36.42 25.76 20.40
CA ASN A 70 -36.47 27.10 19.80
C ASN A 70 -37.16 27.13 18.44
N LEU A 71 -37.49 25.96 17.87
CA LEU A 71 -38.23 25.88 16.62
C LEU A 71 -39.59 26.58 16.76
N ARG A 72 -39.84 27.56 15.88
CA ARG A 72 -41.12 28.25 15.73
C ARG A 72 -41.60 28.08 14.31
N ILE A 73 -42.89 27.78 14.17
CA ILE A 73 -43.45 27.29 12.91
C ILE A 73 -44.79 27.97 12.68
N TYR A 74 -44.98 28.50 11.48
CA TYR A 74 -46.25 28.97 10.98
C TYR A 74 -46.88 27.89 10.10
N TYR A 75 -48.17 27.61 10.29
CA TYR A 75 -48.93 26.80 9.34
C TYR A 75 -49.61 27.74 8.34
N ASN A 76 -49.24 27.62 7.07
CA ASN A 76 -49.84 28.39 6.00
C ASN A 76 -51.07 27.63 5.45
N PRO A 77 -52.30 28.11 5.71
CA PRO A 77 -53.52 27.41 5.29
C PRO A 77 -53.81 27.51 3.79
N ILE A 78 -53.06 28.33 3.04
CA ILE A 78 -53.21 28.45 1.58
C ILE A 78 -52.41 27.36 0.89
N THR A 79 -51.17 27.14 1.31
CA THR A 79 -50.27 26.10 0.74
C THR A 79 -50.41 24.76 1.45
N ASN A 80 -51.04 24.72 2.63
CA ASN A 80 -51.08 23.58 3.55
C ASN A 80 -49.67 23.08 3.94
N LYS A 81 -48.71 24.01 4.02
CA LYS A 81 -47.32 23.74 4.39
C LYS A 81 -46.93 24.47 5.66
N LEU A 82 -45.92 23.91 6.33
CA LEU A 82 -45.24 24.53 7.46
C LEU A 82 -44.15 25.49 6.97
N GLU A 83 -43.99 26.62 7.64
CA GLU A 83 -42.97 27.62 7.35
C GLU A 83 -42.18 27.91 8.63
N PRO A 84 -40.83 27.94 8.59
CA PRO A 84 -40.04 28.27 9.77
C PRO A 84 -40.20 29.75 10.13
N ILE A 85 -40.16 30.04 11.42
CA ILE A 85 -40.03 31.39 11.97
C ILE A 85 -38.73 31.43 12.75
N SER A 86 -37.86 32.39 12.42
CA SER A 86 -36.62 32.61 13.17
C SER A 86 -36.95 33.03 14.60
N PHE A 87 -36.35 32.37 15.58
CA PHE A 87 -36.54 32.67 16.99
C PHE A 87 -35.30 32.27 17.79
N ASP A 88 -34.89 33.14 18.71
CA ASP A 88 -33.80 32.91 19.67
C ASP A 88 -32.56 32.24 19.05
N SER A 89 -32.12 32.78 17.90
CA SER A 89 -31.09 32.15 17.08
C SER A 89 -29.68 32.29 17.64
N VAL A 90 -29.46 33.27 18.54
CA VAL A 90 -28.13 33.59 19.11
C VAL A 90 -27.08 33.76 17.99
N SER A 91 -27.39 34.58 16.99
CA SER A 91 -26.52 34.82 15.83
C SER A 91 -25.25 35.60 16.18
N GLY A 92 -24.23 35.51 15.32
CA GLY A 92 -22.94 36.20 15.43
C GLY A 92 -21.75 35.29 15.73
N ASN A 93 -21.98 33.99 15.82
CA ASN A 93 -20.92 33.03 16.11
C ASN A 93 -20.20 32.56 14.84
N LYS A 94 -18.94 32.17 15.01
CA LYS A 94 -18.18 31.45 13.98
C LYS A 94 -18.61 29.99 13.97
N ILE A 95 -18.86 29.43 12.79
CA ILE A 95 -19.23 28.01 12.63
C ILE A 95 -17.99 27.14 12.36
N GLY A 96 -18.05 25.87 12.81
CA GLY A 96 -17.10 24.82 12.44
C GLY A 96 -17.68 23.74 11.53
N GLU A 97 -19.02 23.61 11.52
CA GLU A 97 -19.75 22.59 10.77
C GLU A 97 -21.10 23.15 10.28
N LEU A 98 -21.77 22.40 9.39
CA LEU A 98 -23.11 22.74 8.94
C LEU A 98 -24.16 22.11 9.85
N LEU A 99 -25.12 22.91 10.27
CA LEU A 99 -26.29 22.46 10.99
C LEU A 99 -27.46 22.27 10.02
N ASN A 100 -28.26 21.23 10.29
CA ASN A 100 -29.47 20.93 9.54
C ASN A 100 -30.70 21.20 10.40
N TYR A 101 -31.85 21.32 9.73
CA TYR A 101 -33.13 21.31 10.45
C TYR A 101 -33.36 19.89 11.02
N PRO A 102 -33.84 19.75 12.25
CA PRO A 102 -34.11 18.43 12.80
C PRO A 102 -35.14 17.62 11.99
N PHE A 103 -34.99 16.29 11.93
CA PHE A 103 -35.85 15.39 11.12
C PHE A 103 -35.69 15.53 9.60
N SER A 104 -34.60 16.15 9.15
CA SER A 104 -34.30 16.29 7.72
C SER A 104 -33.44 15.16 7.16
N GLU A 105 -33.04 14.21 7.99
CA GLU A 105 -32.20 13.09 7.61
C GLU A 105 -32.89 12.24 6.53
N ASN A 106 -32.12 11.76 5.55
CA ASN A 106 -32.59 10.89 4.47
C ASN A 106 -33.68 11.49 3.55
N ASP A 107 -33.81 12.81 3.48
CA ASP A 107 -34.64 13.50 2.48
C ASP A 107 -33.77 14.10 1.36
N PRO A 108 -33.73 13.48 0.16
CA PRO A 108 -32.93 13.99 -0.96
C PRO A 108 -33.40 15.37 -1.45
N VAL A 109 -34.71 15.66 -1.38
CA VAL A 109 -35.26 16.93 -1.85
C VAL A 109 -34.78 18.05 -0.93
N TYR A 110 -34.84 17.83 0.39
CA TYR A 110 -34.29 18.77 1.36
C TYR A 110 -32.78 18.96 1.19
N THR A 111 -32.02 17.86 1.13
CA THR A 111 -30.55 17.91 1.08
C THR A 111 -30.07 18.67 -0.17
N THR A 112 -30.66 18.37 -1.32
CA THR A 112 -30.36 19.05 -2.59
C THR A 112 -30.70 20.52 -2.51
N LYS A 113 -31.90 20.84 -2.02
CA LYS A 113 -32.36 22.22 -1.93
C LYS A 113 -31.56 23.05 -0.93
N LEU A 114 -31.12 22.44 0.17
CA LEU A 114 -30.23 23.08 1.12
C LEU A 114 -28.85 23.36 0.52
N ALA A 115 -28.30 22.43 -0.27
CA ALA A 115 -27.05 22.65 -0.98
C ALA A 115 -27.13 23.84 -1.95
N GLU A 116 -28.24 23.97 -2.69
CA GLU A 116 -28.51 25.14 -3.55
C GLU A 116 -28.50 26.45 -2.75
N LYS A 117 -29.21 26.49 -1.60
CA LYS A 117 -29.27 27.69 -0.76
C LYS A 117 -27.92 28.01 -0.13
N LEU A 118 -27.21 27.03 0.40
CA LEU A 118 -25.87 27.21 0.96
C LEU A 118 -24.88 27.75 -0.07
N LYS A 119 -24.94 27.27 -1.32
CA LYS A 119 -24.13 27.81 -2.42
C LYS A 119 -24.48 29.27 -2.71
N LEU A 120 -25.76 29.60 -2.79
CA LEU A 120 -26.24 30.96 -3.05
C LEU A 120 -25.77 31.92 -1.94
N ILE A 121 -26.09 31.63 -0.69
CA ILE A 121 -25.87 32.53 0.44
C ILE A 121 -24.40 32.67 0.84
N SER A 122 -23.57 31.68 0.51
CA SER A 122 -22.12 31.78 0.69
C SER A 122 -21.43 32.49 -0.48
N SER A 123 -22.10 32.74 -1.61
CA SER A 123 -21.47 33.45 -2.74
C SER A 123 -21.02 34.87 -2.34
N GLN A 124 -19.90 35.35 -2.90
CA GLN A 124 -19.38 36.67 -2.56
C GLN A 124 -20.41 37.77 -2.87
N GLY A 125 -21.08 37.67 -4.03
CA GLY A 125 -22.11 38.64 -4.42
C GLY A 125 -23.29 38.71 -3.43
N TYR A 126 -23.71 37.59 -2.86
CA TYR A 126 -24.76 37.59 -1.83
C TYR A 126 -24.28 38.27 -0.54
N ILE A 127 -23.06 37.96 -0.09
CA ILE A 127 -22.47 38.58 1.11
C ILE A 127 -22.35 40.10 0.93
N ASP A 128 -21.80 40.55 -0.20
CA ASP A 128 -21.64 41.97 -0.52
C ASP A 128 -23.00 42.68 -0.55
N GLU A 129 -24.02 42.04 -1.11
CA GLU A 129 -25.39 42.58 -1.16
C GLU A 129 -26.01 42.72 0.23
N VAL A 130 -25.85 41.71 1.11
CA VAL A 130 -26.33 41.76 2.50
C VAL A 130 -25.63 42.88 3.27
N ILE A 131 -24.31 42.99 3.14
CA ILE A 131 -23.52 44.05 3.80
C ILE A 131 -23.94 45.43 3.29
N ARG A 132 -24.06 45.60 1.97
CA ARG A 132 -24.47 46.87 1.35
C ARG A 132 -25.88 47.29 1.76
N THR A 133 -26.82 46.34 1.80
CA THR A 133 -28.24 46.65 2.04
C THR A 133 -28.57 46.78 3.52
N HIS A 134 -27.93 45.98 4.38
CA HIS A 134 -28.30 45.87 5.79
C HIS A 134 -27.17 46.21 6.78
N GLY A 135 -25.93 46.39 6.33
CA GLY A 135 -24.76 46.59 7.20
C GLY A 135 -24.90 47.76 8.18
N ASN A 136 -25.33 48.93 7.70
CA ASN A 136 -25.58 50.09 8.57
C ASN A 136 -26.63 49.80 9.65
N ARG A 137 -27.72 49.11 9.29
CA ARG A 137 -28.78 48.75 10.23
C ARG A 137 -28.31 47.70 11.22
N LEU A 138 -27.52 46.72 10.79
CA LEU A 138 -26.93 45.71 11.66
C LEU A 138 -25.98 46.34 12.67
N ASN A 139 -25.16 47.31 12.27
CA ASN A 139 -24.28 48.06 13.17
C ASN A 139 -25.09 48.84 14.21
N GLN A 140 -26.11 49.59 13.79
CA GLN A 140 -27.00 50.32 14.71
C GLN A 140 -27.68 49.39 15.72
N ILE A 141 -28.19 48.23 15.28
CA ILE A 141 -28.81 47.25 16.17
C ILE A 141 -27.76 46.68 17.14
N THR A 142 -26.56 46.40 16.65
CA THR A 142 -25.47 45.85 17.47
C THR A 142 -25.03 46.83 18.55
N GLU A 143 -24.91 48.12 18.23
CA GLU A 143 -24.60 49.17 19.21
C GLU A 143 -25.70 49.30 20.27
N ALA A 144 -26.97 49.37 19.84
CA ALA A 144 -28.11 49.42 20.77
C ALA A 144 -28.19 48.18 21.68
N PHE A 145 -27.91 46.99 21.15
CA PHE A 145 -27.90 45.76 21.95
C PHE A 145 -26.75 45.74 22.96
N LYS A 146 -25.58 46.30 22.64
CA LYS A 146 -24.44 46.37 23.55
C LYS A 146 -24.73 47.20 24.80
N GLU A 147 -25.58 48.23 24.69
CA GLU A 147 -26.00 49.03 25.86
C GLU A 147 -26.74 48.17 26.90
N THR A 148 -27.52 47.20 26.45
CA THR A 148 -28.31 46.32 27.33
C THR A 148 -27.59 45.00 27.64
N TYR A 149 -26.80 44.49 26.70
CA TYR A 149 -26.07 43.22 26.77
C TYR A 149 -24.60 43.44 26.41
N PRO A 150 -23.75 43.92 27.35
CA PRO A 150 -22.36 44.27 27.07
C PRO A 150 -21.51 43.13 26.48
N GLN A 151 -21.89 41.88 26.74
CA GLN A 151 -21.25 40.68 26.20
C GLN A 151 -21.63 40.38 24.73
N PHE A 152 -22.67 41.02 24.19
CA PHE A 152 -23.09 40.81 22.82
C PHE A 152 -22.14 41.52 21.86
N ASN A 153 -21.54 40.78 20.93
CA ASN A 153 -20.73 41.36 19.87
C ASN A 153 -21.01 40.65 18.54
N PHE A 154 -21.51 41.40 17.57
CA PHE A 154 -21.63 40.96 16.20
C PHE A 154 -20.60 41.72 15.35
N ASP A 155 -19.64 40.99 14.79
CA ASP A 155 -18.73 41.52 13.78
C ASP A 155 -19.22 41.07 12.40
N ILE A 156 -19.38 42.02 11.48
CA ILE A 156 -19.81 41.73 10.11
C ILE A 156 -18.86 40.76 9.39
N LYS A 157 -17.57 40.74 9.79
CA LYS A 157 -16.56 39.78 9.31
C LYS A 157 -16.91 38.32 9.65
N THR A 158 -17.79 38.07 10.62
CA THR A 158 -18.31 36.73 10.89
C THR A 158 -19.04 36.15 9.67
N LEU A 159 -19.75 36.98 8.88
CA LEU A 159 -20.42 36.53 7.66
C LEU A 159 -19.42 36.03 6.61
N GLU A 160 -18.32 36.75 6.41
CA GLU A 160 -17.24 36.33 5.52
C GLU A 160 -16.58 35.04 5.99
N TYR A 161 -16.28 34.95 7.29
CA TYR A 161 -15.71 33.75 7.89
C TYR A 161 -16.62 32.53 7.68
N ASN A 162 -17.90 32.63 8.06
CA ASN A 162 -18.87 31.53 7.95
C ASN A 162 -19.12 31.17 6.49
N SER A 163 -19.22 32.16 5.59
CA SER A 163 -19.29 31.95 4.14
C SER A 163 -18.12 31.10 3.64
N ASN A 164 -16.89 31.39 4.06
CA ASN A 164 -15.71 30.61 3.68
C ASN A 164 -15.74 29.18 4.25
N VAL A 165 -16.23 28.98 5.48
CA VAL A 165 -16.45 27.64 6.04
C VAL A 165 -17.49 26.86 5.22
N ILE A 166 -18.62 27.48 4.88
CA ILE A 166 -19.66 26.87 4.03
C ILE A 166 -19.05 26.46 2.69
N LYS A 167 -18.33 27.37 1.99
CA LYS A 167 -17.65 27.05 0.72
C LYS A 167 -16.71 25.86 0.85
N LYS A 168 -15.90 25.82 1.91
CA LYS A 168 -14.96 24.70 2.15
C LYS A 168 -15.69 23.37 2.29
N ILE A 169 -16.88 23.35 2.90
CA ILE A 169 -17.71 22.15 3.06
C ILE A 169 -18.43 21.78 1.75
N LEU A 170 -18.86 22.76 0.96
CA LEU A 170 -19.50 22.54 -0.35
C LEU A 170 -18.50 22.06 -1.42
N PHE A 171 -17.24 22.50 -1.35
CA PHE A 171 -16.20 22.24 -2.34
C PHE A 171 -14.93 21.67 -1.70
N PRO A 172 -14.97 20.46 -1.11
CA PRO A 172 -13.75 19.81 -0.63
C PRO A 172 -12.80 19.47 -1.79
N ARG A 173 -11.55 19.13 -1.45
CA ARG A 173 -10.56 18.69 -2.43
C ARG A 173 -10.99 17.39 -3.12
N ASP A 174 -11.43 16.42 -2.33
CA ASP A 174 -11.80 15.07 -2.78
C ASP A 174 -13.29 14.84 -2.50
N PHE A 175 -14.06 14.64 -3.58
CA PHE A 175 -15.52 14.49 -3.50
C PHE A 175 -15.94 13.03 -3.45
N VAL A 176 -15.50 12.28 -4.45
CA VAL A 176 -15.81 10.87 -4.64
C VAL A 176 -14.50 10.16 -4.92
N LEU A 177 -14.15 9.24 -4.02
CA LEU A 177 -13.04 8.31 -4.26
C LEU A 177 -13.55 7.14 -5.08
N VAL A 178 -12.74 6.70 -6.03
CA VAL A 178 -13.06 5.60 -6.95
C VAL A 178 -11.85 4.70 -7.03
N ASP A 179 -12.02 3.43 -6.71
CA ASP A 179 -10.96 2.43 -6.76
C ASP A 179 -11.35 1.25 -7.65
N PHE A 180 -10.38 0.71 -8.37
CA PHE A 180 -10.56 -0.40 -9.28
C PHE A 180 -10.75 -1.74 -8.56
N ILE A 181 -11.74 -2.53 -9.00
CA ILE A 181 -11.92 -3.92 -8.56
C ILE A 181 -11.52 -4.87 -9.69
N GLU A 182 -12.25 -4.88 -10.80
CA GLU A 182 -11.99 -5.75 -11.95
C GLU A 182 -12.67 -5.26 -13.23
N VAL A 183 -12.25 -5.80 -14.38
CA VAL A 183 -13.00 -5.75 -15.65
C VAL A 183 -13.46 -7.16 -15.98
N LYS A 184 -14.77 -7.35 -16.18
CA LYS A 184 -15.36 -8.64 -16.47
C LYS A 184 -16.60 -8.47 -17.33
N ASN A 185 -16.74 -9.28 -18.38
CA ASN A 185 -17.90 -9.29 -19.28
C ASN A 185 -18.27 -7.91 -19.83
N ASP A 186 -17.29 -7.20 -20.43
CA ASP A 186 -17.45 -5.84 -20.97
C ASP A 186 -18.00 -4.82 -19.95
N ALA A 187 -17.75 -5.05 -18.66
CA ALA A 187 -18.07 -4.12 -17.60
C ALA A 187 -16.87 -3.90 -16.68
N ILE A 188 -16.77 -2.69 -16.14
CA ILE A 188 -15.81 -2.35 -15.09
C ILE A 188 -16.54 -2.27 -13.75
N PHE A 189 -15.94 -2.89 -12.74
CA PHE A 189 -16.41 -2.88 -11.36
C PHE A 189 -15.52 -1.94 -10.55
N LEU A 190 -16.14 -1.00 -9.86
CA LEU A 190 -15.46 0.05 -9.10
C LEU A 190 -16.03 0.14 -7.69
N GLU A 191 -15.16 0.31 -6.70
CA GLU A 191 -15.55 0.74 -5.36
C GLU A 191 -15.63 2.27 -5.36
N VAL A 192 -16.77 2.82 -4.98
CA VAL A 192 -16.99 4.27 -4.93
C VAL A 192 -17.36 4.71 -3.53
N ASN A 193 -16.76 5.81 -3.08
CA ASN A 193 -16.97 6.38 -1.75
C ASN A 193 -17.25 7.88 -1.87
N ASN A 194 -18.50 8.27 -1.63
CA ASN A 194 -18.90 9.67 -1.58
C ASN A 194 -18.53 10.27 -0.23
N LEU A 195 -17.48 11.09 -0.19
CA LEU A 195 -17.00 11.71 1.03
C LEU A 195 -17.83 12.94 1.45
N ASN A 196 -18.79 13.39 0.65
CA ASN A 196 -19.55 14.60 0.90
C ASN A 196 -20.77 14.39 1.80
N ASN A 197 -21.31 15.51 2.28
CA ASN A 197 -22.61 15.58 2.96
C ASN A 197 -23.80 15.71 1.97
N PHE A 198 -23.53 15.69 0.67
CA PHE A 198 -24.51 15.88 -0.39
C PHE A 198 -24.56 14.67 -1.32
N TYR A 199 -25.67 14.54 -2.05
CA TYR A 199 -25.81 13.52 -3.07
C TYR A 199 -24.86 13.80 -4.23
N ALA A 200 -24.24 12.75 -4.75
CA ALA A 200 -23.39 12.83 -5.93
C ALA A 200 -23.92 11.90 -7.03
N THR A 201 -23.64 12.23 -8.27
CA THR A 201 -23.89 11.35 -9.41
C THR A 201 -22.59 11.01 -10.10
N ILE A 202 -22.53 9.82 -10.71
CA ILE A 202 -21.50 9.44 -11.67
C ILE A 202 -22.11 9.51 -13.06
N ASN A 203 -21.43 10.24 -13.94
CA ASN A 203 -21.92 10.59 -15.28
C ASN A 203 -21.20 9.86 -16.41
N SER A 204 -19.89 9.63 -16.27
CA SER A 204 -19.11 8.92 -17.29
C SER A 204 -17.82 8.33 -16.72
N LEU A 205 -17.34 7.31 -17.42
CA LEU A 205 -15.95 6.82 -17.45
C LEU A 205 -15.29 7.38 -18.71
N GLU A 206 -14.17 8.07 -18.52
CA GLU A 206 -13.47 8.75 -19.63
C GLU A 206 -11.99 8.39 -19.66
N ASP A 207 -11.38 8.58 -20.84
CA ASP A 207 -9.93 8.69 -20.95
C ASP A 207 -9.43 10.07 -20.47
N LEU A 208 -8.10 10.25 -20.41
CA LEU A 208 -7.48 11.53 -20.02
C LEU A 208 -7.82 12.71 -20.95
N LYS A 209 -8.32 12.45 -22.16
CA LYS A 209 -8.73 13.47 -23.13
C LYS A 209 -10.21 13.81 -23.04
N GLY A 210 -10.96 13.14 -22.16
CA GLY A 210 -12.39 13.31 -21.99
C GLY A 210 -13.24 12.56 -23.01
N LYS A 211 -12.66 11.58 -23.69
CA LYS A 211 -13.45 10.66 -24.51
C LYS A 211 -14.16 9.69 -23.57
N LYS A 212 -15.49 9.66 -23.64
CA LYS A 212 -16.34 8.67 -22.97
C LYS A 212 -16.02 7.26 -23.45
N LEU A 213 -15.95 6.29 -22.53
CA LEU A 213 -15.61 4.88 -22.77
C LEU A 213 -16.65 3.89 -22.20
N ASP A 214 -17.84 4.40 -21.91
CA ASP A 214 -18.95 3.68 -21.29
C ASP A 214 -20.26 3.95 -22.04
N VAL A 215 -21.29 3.17 -21.69
CA VAL A 215 -22.67 3.37 -22.20
C VAL A 215 -23.62 3.96 -21.15
N LEU A 216 -23.10 4.49 -20.04
CA LEU A 216 -23.87 5.02 -18.92
C LEU A 216 -24.73 6.22 -19.34
N GLU A 217 -26.00 6.24 -18.97
CA GLU A 217 -26.81 7.46 -19.11
C GLU A 217 -26.48 8.43 -17.97
N LYS A 218 -26.50 9.74 -18.26
CA LYS A 218 -26.15 10.78 -17.28
C LYS A 218 -27.01 10.66 -16.02
N ASN A 219 -26.39 10.82 -14.84
CA ASN A 219 -27.04 10.76 -13.52
C ASN A 219 -27.69 9.43 -13.11
N THR A 220 -27.37 8.31 -13.77
CA THR A 220 -27.95 6.99 -13.43
C THR A 220 -27.40 6.38 -12.16
N ILE A 221 -26.11 6.61 -11.86
CA ILE A 221 -25.49 6.13 -10.63
C ILE A 221 -25.50 7.27 -9.61
N LYS A 222 -26.41 7.19 -8.64
CA LYS A 222 -26.51 8.15 -7.52
C LYS A 222 -25.83 7.62 -6.28
N LEU A 223 -25.13 8.48 -5.56
CA LEU A 223 -24.44 8.21 -4.30
C LEU A 223 -25.08 9.04 -3.20
N LYS A 224 -25.53 8.40 -2.12
CA LYS A 224 -26.01 9.12 -0.93
C LYS A 224 -24.84 9.81 -0.22
N PRO A 225 -25.10 10.84 0.61
CA PRO A 225 -24.07 11.39 1.50
C PRO A 225 -23.36 10.28 2.28
N LYS A 226 -22.03 10.30 2.33
CA LYS A 226 -21.18 9.34 3.06
C LYS A 226 -21.36 7.86 2.65
N GLU A 227 -21.94 7.60 1.48
CA GLU A 227 -22.15 6.24 0.99
C GLU A 227 -20.88 5.66 0.36
N LYS A 228 -20.54 4.44 0.78
CA LYS A 228 -19.57 3.58 0.11
C LYS A 228 -20.31 2.40 -0.53
N LYS A 229 -20.07 2.12 -1.82
CA LYS A 229 -20.64 0.94 -2.50
C LYS A 229 -19.82 0.50 -3.70
N ILE A 230 -20.12 -0.69 -4.20
CA ILE A 230 -19.62 -1.17 -5.49
C ILE A 230 -20.59 -0.75 -6.59
N ILE A 231 -20.06 -0.31 -7.71
CA ILE A 231 -20.82 -0.03 -8.93
C ILE A 231 -20.30 -0.86 -10.09
N LYS A 232 -21.19 -1.08 -11.06
CA LYS A 232 -20.90 -1.68 -12.35
C LYS A 232 -21.13 -0.63 -13.43
N ILE A 233 -20.16 -0.42 -14.30
CA ILE A 233 -20.31 0.44 -15.49
C ILE A 233 -20.09 -0.44 -16.72
N ASP A 234 -21.11 -0.53 -17.57
CA ASP A 234 -21.01 -1.22 -18.85
C ASP A 234 -20.14 -0.39 -19.81
N LEU A 235 -19.16 -1.06 -20.43
CA LEU A 235 -18.15 -0.44 -21.27
C LEU A 235 -18.63 -0.34 -22.71
N ASP A 236 -18.22 0.72 -23.41
CA ASP A 236 -18.53 0.85 -24.82
C ASP A 236 -17.55 0.05 -25.70
N LYS A 237 -17.90 -0.09 -26.99
CA LYS A 237 -17.05 -0.76 -27.99
C LYS A 237 -15.70 -0.05 -28.24
N TYR A 238 -15.50 1.16 -27.73
CA TYR A 238 -14.29 1.95 -27.89
C TYR A 238 -13.33 1.83 -26.71
N PHE A 239 -13.76 1.24 -25.57
CA PHE A 239 -12.94 1.08 -24.38
C PHE A 239 -11.59 0.41 -24.69
N ASN A 240 -11.60 -0.80 -25.25
CA ASN A 240 -10.36 -1.51 -25.56
C ASN A 240 -9.47 -0.76 -26.58
N ASN A 241 -10.08 -0.07 -27.54
CA ASN A 241 -9.38 0.71 -28.55
C ASN A 241 -8.61 1.90 -27.95
N ALA A 242 -8.98 2.38 -26.77
CA ALA A 242 -8.25 3.44 -26.07
C ALA A 242 -6.84 3.01 -25.62
N PHE A 243 -6.58 1.69 -25.54
CA PHE A 243 -5.34 1.12 -25.00
C PHE A 243 -4.46 0.42 -26.05
N VAL A 244 -4.93 0.32 -27.30
CA VAL A 244 -4.17 -0.32 -28.39
C VAL A 244 -2.94 0.52 -28.77
N SER A 245 -1.77 -0.14 -28.86
CA SER A 245 -0.55 0.52 -29.33
C SER A 245 -0.69 0.96 -30.79
N LYS A 246 -0.46 2.25 -31.06
CA LYS A 246 -0.44 2.79 -32.43
C LYS A 246 0.63 2.16 -33.32
N LYS A 247 1.74 1.68 -32.73
CA LYS A 247 2.88 1.12 -33.48
C LYS A 247 2.59 -0.29 -34.02
N ASN A 248 1.92 -1.12 -33.21
CA ASN A 248 1.78 -2.56 -33.51
C ASN A 248 0.32 -3.00 -33.71
N LYS A 249 -0.66 -2.10 -33.51
CA LYS A 249 -2.12 -2.37 -33.58
C LYS A 249 -2.60 -3.59 -32.79
N LYS A 250 -1.85 -3.98 -31.75
CA LYS A 250 -2.17 -5.08 -30.84
C LYS A 250 -2.30 -4.53 -29.42
N GLY A 251 -3.21 -5.11 -28.64
CA GLY A 251 -3.41 -4.80 -27.22
C GLY A 251 -4.88 -4.59 -26.85
N GLY A 252 -5.11 -4.43 -25.56
CA GLY A 252 -6.38 -4.10 -24.92
C GLY A 252 -6.09 -3.53 -23.55
N PHE A 253 -7.13 -3.23 -22.77
CA PHE A 253 -6.94 -2.73 -21.42
C PHE A 253 -6.08 -3.71 -20.59
N THR A 254 -4.99 -3.20 -20.01
CA THR A 254 -4.05 -3.99 -19.22
C THR A 254 -3.92 -3.41 -17.82
N TYR A 255 -4.49 -4.11 -16.83
CA TYR A 255 -4.29 -3.80 -15.41
C TYR A 255 -2.88 -4.22 -14.94
N PRO A 256 -2.19 -3.45 -14.07
CA PRO A 256 -2.56 -2.13 -13.52
C PRO A 256 -2.13 -0.94 -14.40
N LYS A 257 -1.34 -1.19 -15.45
CA LYS A 257 -0.70 -0.17 -16.29
C LYS A 257 -1.65 0.89 -16.85
N ASP A 258 -2.84 0.47 -17.26
CA ASP A 258 -3.78 1.33 -17.98
C ASP A 258 -4.81 2.05 -17.09
N ILE A 259 -4.88 1.71 -15.78
CA ILE A 259 -5.83 2.35 -14.84
C ILE A 259 -5.61 3.85 -14.74
N GLU A 260 -4.35 4.30 -14.71
CA GLU A 260 -4.00 5.71 -14.58
C GLU A 260 -4.46 6.57 -15.78
N LYS A 261 -4.89 5.92 -16.87
CA LYS A 261 -5.42 6.60 -18.07
C LYS A 261 -6.93 6.80 -18.03
N LEU A 262 -7.59 6.28 -16.99
CA LEU A 262 -9.04 6.37 -16.80
C LEU A 262 -9.39 7.38 -15.71
N ARG A 263 -10.55 8.01 -15.87
CA ARG A 263 -11.14 8.92 -14.89
C ARG A 263 -12.65 8.77 -14.85
N ILE A 264 -13.23 9.04 -13.69
CA ILE A 264 -14.67 9.17 -13.51
C ILE A 264 -15.04 10.63 -13.48
N THR A 265 -16.12 10.99 -14.16
CA THR A 265 -16.75 12.31 -14.03
C THR A 265 -18.13 12.19 -13.40
N GLY A 266 -18.56 13.26 -12.76
CA GLY A 266 -19.85 13.29 -12.06
C GLY A 266 -20.23 14.68 -11.60
N GLU A 267 -21.33 14.76 -10.87
CA GLU A 267 -21.88 16.02 -10.36
C GLU A 267 -22.28 15.91 -8.89
N ILE A 268 -22.17 17.01 -8.13
CA ILE A 268 -22.78 17.13 -6.81
C ILE A 268 -24.15 17.80 -6.94
N GLU A 269 -25.22 17.09 -6.56
CA GLU A 269 -26.60 17.56 -6.70
C GLU A 269 -26.83 18.83 -5.84
N GLY A 270 -27.57 19.79 -6.38
CA GLY A 270 -27.89 21.07 -5.74
C GLY A 270 -26.75 22.09 -5.75
N ILE A 271 -25.49 21.64 -5.74
CA ILE A 271 -24.34 22.52 -5.93
C ILE A 271 -24.10 22.77 -7.42
N GLY A 272 -24.37 21.78 -8.29
CA GLY A 272 -24.07 21.86 -9.72
C GLY A 272 -22.58 21.85 -10.02
N PHE A 273 -21.77 21.32 -9.09
CA PHE A 273 -20.32 21.18 -9.25
C PHE A 273 -20.02 19.91 -10.04
N GLN A 274 -19.33 20.05 -11.18
CA GLN A 274 -18.82 18.92 -11.93
C GLN A 274 -17.45 18.52 -11.39
N TYR A 275 -17.29 17.25 -11.04
CA TYR A 275 -16.02 16.71 -10.56
C TYR A 275 -15.43 15.71 -11.56
N VAL A 276 -14.11 15.61 -11.52
CA VAL A 276 -13.32 14.60 -12.24
C VAL A 276 -12.38 13.96 -11.24
N THR A 277 -12.38 12.64 -11.14
CA THR A 277 -11.56 11.89 -10.20
C THR A 277 -10.82 10.75 -10.90
N GLN A 278 -9.57 10.52 -10.53
CA GLN A 278 -8.77 9.41 -11.04
C GLN A 278 -9.20 8.11 -10.36
N ILE A 279 -9.04 6.99 -11.07
CA ILE A 279 -9.32 5.66 -10.53
C ILE A 279 -8.07 5.16 -9.80
N GLY A 280 -8.20 4.87 -8.50
CA GLY A 280 -7.16 4.21 -7.74
C GLY A 280 -6.93 2.77 -8.21
N LYS A 281 -5.70 2.28 -8.10
CA LYS A 281 -5.30 0.99 -8.68
C LYS A 281 -5.96 -0.20 -8.01
N ILE A 282 -6.31 -0.11 -6.73
CA ILE A 282 -6.79 -1.26 -5.98
C ILE A 282 -7.80 -0.80 -4.94
N ALA A 283 -8.99 -1.39 -5.01
CA ALA A 283 -10.03 -1.20 -4.02
C ALA A 283 -9.70 -1.90 -2.70
N THR A 284 -10.47 -1.57 -1.67
CA THR A 284 -10.44 -2.31 -0.41
C THR A 284 -10.78 -3.79 -0.67
N SER A 285 -10.19 -4.71 0.10
CA SER A 285 -10.57 -6.12 0.05
C SER A 285 -12.07 -6.27 0.33
N GLN A 286 -12.78 -6.88 -0.62
CA GLN A 286 -14.23 -7.13 -0.52
C GLN A 286 -14.55 -8.22 0.53
N ASN A 287 -13.54 -9.00 0.93
CA ASN A 287 -13.63 -10.03 1.96
C ASN A 287 -12.55 -9.80 3.03
N LEU A 288 -12.54 -8.60 3.61
CA LEU A 288 -11.50 -8.19 4.58
C LEU A 288 -11.41 -9.16 5.76
N ASP A 289 -12.53 -9.57 6.35
CA ASP A 289 -12.55 -10.50 7.49
C ASP A 289 -11.93 -11.86 7.12
N GLN A 290 -12.25 -12.38 5.93
CA GLN A 290 -11.64 -13.61 5.42
C GLN A 290 -10.13 -13.44 5.19
N SER A 291 -9.73 -12.30 4.63
CA SER A 291 -8.31 -11.97 4.38
C SER A 291 -7.52 -11.92 5.70
N ILE A 292 -8.09 -11.28 6.72
CA ILE A 292 -7.52 -11.21 8.08
C ILE A 292 -7.46 -12.60 8.72
N SER A 293 -8.52 -13.40 8.57
CA SER A 293 -8.58 -14.76 9.09
C SER A 293 -7.48 -15.63 8.47
N THR A 294 -7.37 -15.64 7.13
CA THR A 294 -6.34 -16.37 6.40
C THR A 294 -4.94 -15.92 6.82
N TYR A 295 -4.70 -14.61 6.96
CA TYR A 295 -3.41 -14.10 7.44
C TYR A 295 -3.05 -14.66 8.83
N ARG A 296 -3.99 -14.59 9.79
CA ARG A 296 -3.78 -15.11 11.16
C ARG A 296 -3.55 -16.62 11.18
N GLU A 297 -4.33 -17.37 10.41
CA GLU A 297 -4.20 -18.82 10.31
C GLU A 297 -2.83 -19.21 9.74
N LYS A 298 -2.38 -18.54 8.68
CA LYS A 298 -1.06 -18.78 8.06
C LYS A 298 0.10 -18.36 8.96
N GLN A 299 -0.12 -17.62 10.04
CA GLN A 299 0.89 -17.33 11.06
C GLN A 299 0.77 -18.18 12.33
N ARG A 300 -0.22 -19.07 12.40
CA ARG A 300 -0.42 -19.93 13.57
C ARG A 300 0.80 -20.82 13.84
N ILE A 301 1.29 -20.75 15.06
CA ILE A 301 2.39 -21.57 15.58
C ILE A 301 1.93 -23.01 15.79
N ASN A 302 2.76 -23.99 15.38
CA ASN A 302 2.43 -25.42 15.41
C ASN A 302 3.63 -26.34 15.69
N TYR A 303 4.78 -25.82 16.16
CA TYR A 303 6.00 -26.62 16.32
C TYR A 303 5.90 -27.83 17.26
N THR A 304 4.93 -27.87 18.17
CA THR A 304 4.71 -29.00 19.08
C THR A 304 4.01 -30.20 18.43
N ASP A 305 3.52 -30.05 17.20
CA ASP A 305 2.65 -31.03 16.55
C ASP A 305 3.45 -32.14 15.82
N PHE A 306 4.78 -32.03 15.81
CA PHE A 306 5.68 -32.88 15.03
C PHE A 306 6.45 -33.86 15.91
N GLU A 307 6.47 -35.14 15.52
CA GLU A 307 7.05 -36.24 16.33
C GLU A 307 8.54 -36.11 16.66
N PHE A 308 9.28 -35.40 15.81
CA PHE A 308 10.71 -35.16 15.98
C PHE A 308 10.99 -34.01 16.95
N VAL A 309 9.98 -33.25 17.37
CA VAL A 309 10.13 -32.09 18.24
C VAL A 309 9.96 -32.49 19.71
N GLU A 310 10.90 -32.07 20.54
CA GLU A 310 10.86 -32.23 21.99
C GLU A 310 11.09 -30.86 22.66
N VAL A 311 10.13 -30.40 23.44
CA VAL A 311 10.24 -29.14 24.19
C VAL A 311 10.82 -29.44 25.57
N GLN A 312 11.97 -28.86 25.88
CA GLN A 312 12.60 -29.06 27.18
C GLN A 312 11.81 -28.33 28.28
N LYS A 313 11.51 -29.04 29.37
CA LYS A 313 10.81 -28.44 30.53
C LYS A 313 11.66 -27.32 31.13
N ASN A 314 10.99 -26.21 31.47
CA ASN A 314 11.60 -25.02 32.09
C ASN A 314 12.76 -24.41 31.28
N SER A 315 12.79 -24.65 29.97
CA SER A 315 13.81 -24.13 29.06
C SER A 315 13.15 -23.53 27.82
N ASN A 316 13.84 -22.60 27.17
CA ASN A 316 13.45 -22.11 25.86
C ASN A 316 14.00 -22.98 24.71
N ALA A 317 14.71 -24.07 25.04
CA ALA A 317 15.22 -25.01 24.07
C ALA A 317 14.13 -25.91 23.47
N VAL A 318 14.16 -26.05 22.16
CA VAL A 318 13.32 -26.97 21.38
C VAL A 318 14.27 -27.90 20.63
N LEU A 319 14.28 -29.18 21.00
CA LEU A 319 15.15 -30.19 20.41
C LEU A 319 14.46 -30.85 19.22
N PHE A 320 15.12 -30.91 18.07
CA PHE A 320 14.78 -31.81 16.98
C PHE A 320 15.63 -33.06 17.14
N LYS A 321 14.98 -34.14 17.56
CA LYS A 321 15.62 -35.42 17.91
C LYS A 321 16.27 -36.05 16.70
N LYS A 322 17.40 -36.72 16.89
CA LYS A 322 18.07 -37.50 15.85
C LYS A 322 17.11 -38.54 15.25
N GLY A 323 17.12 -38.67 13.93
CA GLY A 323 16.27 -39.60 13.19
C GLY A 323 16.08 -39.16 11.74
N SER A 324 15.30 -39.93 10.99
CA SER A 324 14.87 -39.57 9.62
C SER A 324 13.36 -39.36 9.62
N TYR A 325 12.93 -38.18 9.19
CA TYR A 325 11.54 -37.75 9.25
C TYR A 325 11.08 -37.17 7.92
N THR A 326 9.77 -37.14 7.69
CA THR A 326 9.16 -36.44 6.56
C THR A 326 8.26 -35.32 7.06
N LEU A 327 8.35 -34.16 6.43
CA LEU A 327 7.55 -32.98 6.70
C LEU A 327 6.72 -32.65 5.46
N SER A 328 5.40 -32.86 5.52
CA SER A 328 4.45 -32.46 4.47
C SER A 328 3.67 -31.19 4.81
N GLN A 329 3.75 -30.72 6.07
CA GLN A 329 3.17 -29.46 6.51
C GLN A 329 4.24 -28.59 7.17
N SER A 330 4.31 -27.31 6.82
CA SER A 330 5.28 -26.39 7.40
C SER A 330 5.22 -26.31 8.94
N ILE A 331 6.38 -26.33 9.56
CA ILE A 331 6.57 -26.12 10.99
C ILE A 331 6.86 -24.64 11.26
N LYS A 332 6.11 -24.05 12.20
CA LYS A 332 6.23 -22.64 12.61
C LYS A 332 6.61 -22.55 14.08
N ILE A 333 7.78 -21.96 14.32
CA ILE A 333 8.40 -21.85 15.64
C ILE A 333 8.35 -20.38 16.06
N PRO A 334 7.82 -20.06 17.25
CA PRO A 334 7.66 -18.69 17.70
C PRO A 334 9.02 -18.07 18.02
N LYS A 335 9.01 -16.79 18.37
CA LYS A 335 10.18 -16.11 18.94
C LYS A 335 10.59 -16.66 20.31
N ASP A 336 11.75 -16.22 20.78
CA ASP A 336 12.32 -16.48 22.10
C ASP A 336 12.63 -17.96 22.41
N LYS A 337 12.76 -18.82 21.39
CA LYS A 337 13.25 -20.20 21.51
C LYS A 337 14.68 -20.33 21.01
N VAL A 338 15.29 -21.47 21.35
CA VAL A 338 16.53 -21.95 20.73
C VAL A 338 16.26 -23.33 20.16
N VAL A 339 16.25 -23.45 18.83
CA VAL A 339 15.99 -24.70 18.12
C VAL A 339 17.30 -25.45 17.97
N ILE A 340 17.43 -26.58 18.65
CA ILE A 340 18.63 -27.41 18.64
C ILE A 340 18.35 -28.63 17.78
N ILE A 341 19.10 -28.81 16.70
CA ILE A 341 18.96 -29.96 15.80
C ILE A 341 20.08 -30.94 16.07
N ALA A 342 19.71 -32.15 16.51
CA ALA A 342 20.67 -33.16 16.92
C ALA A 342 21.52 -33.66 15.72
N PRO A 343 22.81 -34.00 15.94
CA PRO A 343 23.63 -34.66 14.93
C PRO A 343 22.94 -35.91 14.35
N GLY A 344 23.09 -36.12 13.04
CA GLY A 344 22.44 -37.22 12.32
C GLY A 344 20.94 -37.03 12.06
N PHE A 345 20.37 -35.86 12.34
CA PHE A 345 19.00 -35.52 11.94
C PHE A 345 18.86 -35.43 10.41
N ARG A 346 17.80 -36.02 9.87
CA ARG A 346 17.48 -36.00 8.45
C ARG A 346 16.00 -35.66 8.26
N LEU A 347 15.71 -34.64 7.47
CA LEU A 347 14.36 -34.19 7.19
C LEU A 347 14.09 -34.14 5.69
N ASN A 348 13.13 -34.94 5.24
CA ASN A 348 12.58 -34.87 3.89
C ASN A 348 11.40 -33.89 3.86
N LEU A 349 11.49 -32.79 3.12
CA LEU A 349 10.42 -31.82 2.94
C LEU A 349 9.65 -32.14 1.66
N THR A 350 8.33 -32.18 1.76
CA THR A 350 7.40 -32.45 0.64
C THR A 350 6.24 -31.46 0.68
N GLU A 351 5.45 -31.38 -0.39
CA GLU A 351 4.17 -30.62 -0.42
C GLU A 351 4.33 -29.14 0.01
N ASN A 352 5.41 -28.51 -0.44
CA ASN A 352 5.77 -27.11 -0.12
C ASN A 352 6.04 -26.86 1.38
N ALA A 353 6.21 -27.91 2.18
CA ALA A 353 6.53 -27.78 3.59
C ALA A 353 7.88 -27.07 3.79
N SER A 354 7.95 -26.25 4.83
CA SER A 354 9.13 -25.48 5.21
C SER A 354 9.30 -25.41 6.73
N ILE A 355 10.51 -25.12 7.19
CA ILE A 355 10.78 -24.69 8.56
C ILE A 355 10.74 -23.16 8.60
N ILE A 356 9.80 -22.60 9.35
CA ILE A 356 9.66 -21.15 9.54
C ILE A 356 9.90 -20.85 11.02
N SER A 357 11.00 -20.17 11.34
CA SER A 357 11.44 -19.97 12.71
C SER A 357 11.68 -18.50 13.00
N GLN A 358 11.12 -18.01 14.11
CA GLN A 358 11.51 -16.71 14.68
C GLN A 358 12.55 -16.83 15.80
N SER A 359 13.29 -17.94 15.79
CA SER A 359 14.17 -18.37 16.89
C SER A 359 15.53 -18.78 16.37
N THR A 360 16.53 -18.64 17.25
CA THR A 360 17.92 -19.05 16.97
C THR A 360 17.97 -20.52 16.61
N LEU A 361 18.68 -20.84 15.53
CA LEU A 361 18.81 -22.19 15.00
C LEU A 361 20.24 -22.72 15.23
N ILE A 362 20.36 -23.82 15.97
CA ILE A 362 21.61 -24.50 16.26
C ILE A 362 21.56 -25.89 15.63
N ALA A 363 22.13 -26.03 14.43
CA ALA A 363 22.23 -27.28 13.69
C ALA A 363 23.70 -27.66 13.53
N LYS A 364 24.25 -28.37 14.51
CA LYS A 364 25.67 -28.72 14.57
C LYS A 364 25.86 -30.22 14.35
N GLY A 365 25.83 -30.63 13.09
CA GLY A 365 26.20 -31.98 12.71
C GLY A 365 27.70 -32.26 12.91
N THR A 366 28.11 -33.46 12.55
CA THR A 366 29.54 -33.83 12.47
C THR A 366 29.83 -34.48 11.13
N LYS A 367 31.11 -34.70 10.81
CA LYS A 367 31.50 -35.45 9.60
C LYS A 367 30.92 -36.87 9.59
N GLN A 368 30.81 -37.51 10.75
CA GLN A 368 30.26 -38.85 10.93
C GLN A 368 28.73 -38.85 10.97
N GLU A 369 28.14 -37.80 11.55
CA GLU A 369 26.70 -37.66 11.74
C GLU A 369 26.22 -36.31 11.19
N PRO A 370 26.26 -36.12 9.86
CA PRO A 370 25.83 -34.86 9.25
C PRO A 370 24.31 -34.69 9.40
N ILE A 371 23.87 -33.44 9.43
CA ILE A 371 22.45 -33.09 9.39
C ILE A 371 22.05 -32.88 7.92
N ALA A 372 20.86 -33.37 7.53
CA ALA A 372 20.39 -33.23 6.15
C ALA A 372 18.95 -32.71 6.08
N PHE A 373 18.72 -31.71 5.23
CA PHE A 373 17.41 -31.25 4.80
C PHE A 373 17.33 -31.43 3.30
N PHE A 374 16.33 -32.15 2.82
CA PHE A 374 16.24 -32.48 1.41
C PHE A 374 14.80 -32.64 0.94
N SER A 375 14.56 -32.60 -0.37
CA SER A 375 13.27 -33.00 -0.96
C SER A 375 13.49 -34.11 -1.97
N ASN A 376 12.95 -35.31 -1.71
CA ASN A 376 13.01 -36.40 -2.68
C ASN A 376 11.97 -36.28 -3.81
N THR A 377 10.90 -35.51 -3.60
CA THR A 377 9.82 -35.29 -4.58
C THR A 377 10.00 -34.01 -5.39
N SER A 378 11.03 -33.20 -5.11
CA SER A 378 11.16 -31.86 -5.69
C SER A 378 9.90 -31.01 -5.44
N THR A 379 9.33 -31.11 -4.24
CA THR A 379 8.18 -30.29 -3.82
C THR A 379 8.37 -29.60 -2.49
N GLY A 380 9.42 -29.96 -1.73
CA GLY A 380 9.74 -29.32 -0.46
C GLY A 380 10.14 -27.87 -0.66
N GLY A 381 9.73 -27.03 0.28
CA GLY A 381 10.26 -25.69 0.45
C GLY A 381 11.61 -25.76 1.15
N GLY A 382 11.83 -24.90 2.14
CA GLY A 382 13.16 -24.70 2.72
C GLY A 382 13.12 -24.26 4.18
N ILE A 383 14.10 -23.45 4.56
CA ILE A 383 14.23 -22.92 5.92
C ILE A 383 14.24 -21.40 5.88
N PHE A 384 13.41 -20.78 6.72
CA PHE A 384 13.41 -19.34 6.96
C PHE A 384 13.58 -19.08 8.45
N VAL A 385 14.67 -18.38 8.79
CA VAL A 385 14.95 -17.86 10.13
C VAL A 385 14.83 -16.34 10.09
N ASN A 386 13.99 -15.79 10.95
CA ASN A 386 13.68 -14.37 10.99
C ASN A 386 13.79 -13.81 12.40
N ASP A 387 14.47 -12.68 12.59
CA ASP A 387 14.54 -11.98 13.88
C ASP A 387 15.02 -12.89 15.03
N ALA A 388 16.04 -13.71 14.76
CA ALA A 388 16.63 -14.58 15.76
C ALA A 388 17.48 -13.76 16.75
N ARG A 389 17.11 -13.83 18.03
CA ARG A 389 17.72 -13.03 19.10
C ARG A 389 19.23 -13.24 19.28
N SER A 390 19.71 -14.44 18.98
CA SER A 390 21.13 -14.80 19.06
C SER A 390 21.59 -15.41 17.74
N ARG A 391 22.91 -15.30 17.51
CA ARG A 391 23.58 -15.90 16.34
C ARG A 391 23.26 -17.39 16.21
N SER A 392 22.76 -17.78 15.04
CA SER A 392 22.53 -19.16 14.66
C SER A 392 23.85 -19.84 14.27
N GLU A 393 23.93 -21.16 14.47
CA GLU A 393 25.11 -21.98 14.18
C GLU A 393 24.72 -23.16 13.31
N ILE A 394 25.23 -23.20 12.08
CA ILE A 394 24.96 -24.25 11.09
C ILE A 394 26.29 -24.90 10.73
N ALA A 395 26.48 -26.16 11.11
CA ALA A 395 27.71 -26.89 10.85
C ALA A 395 27.43 -28.31 10.35
N TYR A 396 28.20 -28.78 9.35
CA TYR A 396 28.07 -30.13 8.78
C TYR A 396 26.62 -30.44 8.36
N CYS A 397 25.98 -29.47 7.70
CA CYS A 397 24.61 -29.58 7.18
C CYS A 397 24.61 -29.71 5.65
N THR A 398 23.71 -30.53 5.12
CA THR A 398 23.42 -30.60 3.67
C THR A 398 22.00 -30.12 3.41
N PHE A 399 21.86 -29.23 2.43
CA PHE A 399 20.59 -28.70 1.92
C PHE A 399 20.48 -29.10 0.44
N ASP A 400 19.55 -30.00 0.12
CA ASP A 400 19.50 -30.67 -1.19
C ASP A 400 18.12 -30.63 -1.83
N ASN A 401 18.04 -30.15 -3.08
CA ASN A 401 16.81 -30.16 -3.88
C ASN A 401 15.64 -29.38 -3.23
N LEU A 402 15.93 -28.31 -2.51
CA LEU A 402 14.94 -27.49 -1.80
C LEU A 402 14.47 -26.31 -2.67
N SER A 403 13.23 -25.90 -2.46
CA SER A 403 12.72 -24.59 -2.92
C SER A 403 12.73 -23.58 -1.76
N ASN A 404 12.36 -22.35 -2.05
CA ASN A 404 12.16 -21.31 -1.04
C ASN A 404 10.88 -21.51 -0.21
N PRO A 405 10.89 -21.20 1.10
CA PRO A 405 9.67 -21.07 1.88
C PRO A 405 8.69 -20.05 1.28
N ASN A 406 7.46 -20.49 1.06
CA ASN A 406 6.40 -19.66 0.51
C ASN A 406 5.01 -20.14 0.95
N ASN A 407 4.00 -19.30 0.74
CA ASN A 407 2.57 -19.64 0.75
C ASN A 407 1.80 -18.58 -0.06
N GLU A 408 0.46 -18.58 0.03
CA GLU A 408 -0.40 -17.70 -0.78
C GLU A 408 -0.26 -16.20 -0.43
N ILE A 409 0.32 -15.85 0.72
CA ILE A 409 0.43 -14.47 1.20
C ILE A 409 1.87 -13.94 1.27
N TRP A 410 2.89 -14.81 1.27
CA TRP A 410 4.30 -14.39 1.32
C TRP A 410 5.26 -15.44 0.76
N SER A 411 6.44 -15.00 0.34
CA SER A 411 7.57 -15.84 -0.08
C SER A 411 8.90 -15.16 0.26
N VAL A 412 9.95 -15.94 0.45
CA VAL A 412 11.36 -15.49 0.45
C VAL A 412 12.08 -16.05 -0.79
N SER A 413 13.29 -15.61 -1.10
CA SER A 413 14.00 -15.97 -2.34
C SER A 413 14.82 -17.27 -2.22
N GLY A 414 15.44 -17.50 -1.05
CA GLY A 414 16.39 -18.58 -0.86
C GLY A 414 15.81 -19.91 -0.42
N ALA A 415 16.53 -21.02 -0.64
CA ALA A 415 16.23 -22.30 -0.02
C ALA A 415 16.45 -22.22 1.50
N ILE A 416 17.50 -21.53 1.92
CA ILE A 416 17.83 -21.24 3.31
C ILE A 416 17.96 -19.74 3.45
N ASN A 417 17.29 -19.17 4.46
CA ASN A 417 17.16 -17.73 4.60
C ASN A 417 17.41 -17.31 6.05
N PHE A 418 18.20 -16.25 6.22
CA PHE A 418 18.41 -15.56 7.49
C PHE A 418 18.11 -14.07 7.32
N ASN A 419 16.94 -13.62 7.79
CA ASN A 419 16.57 -12.20 7.80
C ASN A 419 16.67 -11.66 9.23
N GLU A 420 17.41 -10.57 9.42
CA GLU A 420 17.64 -9.94 10.74
C GLU A 420 18.08 -10.99 11.78
N SER A 421 18.94 -11.91 11.36
CA SER A 421 19.35 -13.10 12.09
C SER A 421 20.81 -13.41 11.79
N ASP A 422 21.70 -13.06 12.71
CA ASP A 422 23.11 -13.40 12.61
C ASP A 422 23.33 -14.91 12.48
N VAL A 423 24.32 -15.32 11.67
CA VAL A 423 24.59 -16.75 11.45
C VAL A 423 26.07 -17.06 11.23
N THR A 424 26.50 -18.20 11.78
CA THR A 424 27.78 -18.83 11.44
C THR A 424 27.53 -20.16 10.73
N ILE A 425 28.08 -20.30 9.53
CA ILE A 425 27.92 -21.46 8.64
C ILE A 425 29.29 -22.10 8.41
N SER A 426 29.42 -23.41 8.61
CA SER A 426 30.69 -24.10 8.38
C SER A 426 30.52 -25.53 7.88
N ASN A 427 31.39 -25.98 6.98
CA ASN A 427 31.38 -27.38 6.51
C ASN A 427 30.02 -27.81 5.91
N CYS A 428 29.32 -26.90 5.25
CA CYS A 428 27.98 -27.13 4.71
C CYS A 428 28.01 -27.39 3.20
N VAL A 429 26.92 -27.99 2.70
CA VAL A 429 26.68 -28.18 1.27
C VAL A 429 25.28 -27.73 0.90
N PHE A 430 25.17 -26.82 -0.06
CA PHE A 430 23.93 -26.38 -0.68
C PHE A 430 23.94 -26.88 -2.12
N LYS A 431 23.00 -27.75 -2.49
CA LYS A 431 23.03 -28.34 -3.83
C LYS A 431 21.67 -28.62 -4.44
N ASN A 432 21.60 -28.55 -5.78
CA ASN A 432 20.38 -28.81 -6.56
C ASN A 432 19.16 -27.95 -6.16
N ASN A 433 19.36 -26.85 -5.44
CA ASN A 433 18.26 -26.03 -4.96
C ASN A 433 17.55 -25.33 -6.12
N ARG A 434 16.22 -25.29 -6.08
CA ARG A 434 15.33 -24.96 -7.21
C ARG A 434 14.61 -23.61 -7.04
N CYS A 435 15.30 -22.66 -6.42
CA CYS A 435 14.78 -21.33 -6.11
C CYS A 435 15.75 -20.25 -6.59
N GLU A 436 15.41 -19.00 -6.32
CA GLU A 436 16.23 -17.84 -6.71
C GLU A 436 17.61 -17.90 -6.04
N ASP A 437 17.66 -18.19 -4.73
CA ASP A 437 18.94 -18.24 -4.01
C ASP A 437 19.20 -19.62 -3.35
N GLY A 438 20.42 -20.11 -3.41
CA GLY A 438 20.84 -21.25 -2.58
C GLY A 438 20.82 -20.90 -1.09
N LEU A 439 21.36 -19.73 -0.75
CA LEU A 439 21.37 -19.13 0.58
C LEU A 439 21.14 -17.63 0.45
N ASN A 440 20.14 -17.11 1.16
CA ASN A 440 19.85 -15.68 1.23
C ASN A 440 20.03 -15.16 2.66
N ILE A 441 20.79 -14.07 2.83
CA ILE A 441 21.00 -13.42 4.12
C ILE A 441 20.68 -11.93 3.99
N ILE A 442 19.81 -11.42 4.86
CA ILE A 442 19.31 -10.04 4.80
C ILE A 442 19.53 -9.36 6.16
N ARG A 443 20.09 -8.14 6.16
CA ARG A 443 20.25 -7.27 7.34
C ARG A 443 20.88 -7.99 8.55
N SER A 444 21.93 -8.78 8.30
CA SER A 444 22.53 -9.65 9.31
C SER A 444 24.06 -9.67 9.21
N GLN A 445 24.73 -10.06 10.30
CA GLN A 445 26.16 -10.37 10.30
C GLN A 445 26.37 -11.87 10.10
N PHE A 446 27.29 -12.28 9.23
CA PHE A 446 27.55 -13.70 9.00
C PHE A 446 29.03 -14.08 8.86
N THR A 447 29.32 -15.35 9.12
CA THR A 447 30.60 -15.98 8.78
C THR A 447 30.32 -17.29 8.09
N MET A 448 30.92 -17.54 6.92
CA MET A 448 30.78 -18.76 6.16
C MET A 448 32.16 -19.36 5.85
N SER A 449 32.40 -20.61 6.24
CA SER A 449 33.68 -21.28 6.02
C SER A 449 33.56 -22.71 5.48
N SER A 450 34.51 -23.14 4.65
CA SER A 450 34.60 -24.54 4.19
C SER A 450 33.28 -25.07 3.63
N THR A 451 32.55 -24.24 2.89
CA THR A 451 31.17 -24.51 2.44
C THR A 451 31.10 -24.57 0.92
N ARG A 452 30.28 -25.49 0.40
CA ARG A 452 30.13 -25.73 -1.03
C ARG A 452 28.71 -25.42 -1.50
N PHE A 453 28.61 -24.66 -2.59
CA PHE A 453 27.41 -24.50 -3.40
C PHE A 453 27.58 -25.25 -4.71
N GLN A 454 26.57 -26.01 -5.13
CA GLN A 454 26.67 -26.84 -6.32
C GLN A 454 25.33 -26.95 -7.05
N ASP A 455 25.31 -26.69 -8.36
CA ASP A 455 24.14 -26.90 -9.22
C ASP A 455 22.89 -26.14 -8.69
N THR A 456 23.05 -24.87 -8.31
CA THR A 456 21.92 -24.00 -7.90
C THR A 456 21.15 -23.51 -9.12
N PHE A 457 19.81 -23.47 -9.05
CA PHE A 457 18.98 -23.06 -10.19
C PHE A 457 19.23 -21.62 -10.66
N SER A 458 19.45 -20.72 -9.70
CA SER A 458 19.86 -19.33 -9.95
C SER A 458 21.06 -18.99 -9.07
N ASP A 459 20.95 -18.03 -8.16
CA ASP A 459 22.08 -17.53 -7.39
C ASP A 459 22.51 -18.54 -6.33
N SER A 460 23.82 -18.66 -6.09
CA SER A 460 24.30 -19.55 -5.03
C SER A 460 24.21 -18.89 -3.66
N PHE A 461 24.70 -17.65 -3.54
CA PHE A 461 24.60 -16.84 -2.34
C PHE A 461 24.16 -15.42 -2.68
N ASP A 462 23.12 -14.95 -2.00
CA ASP A 462 22.62 -13.58 -2.05
C ASP A 462 22.71 -12.92 -0.66
N GLY A 463 23.27 -11.72 -0.61
CA GLY A 463 23.42 -10.92 0.60
C GLY A 463 22.96 -9.46 0.47
N ASP A 464 21.84 -9.14 1.10
CA ASP A 464 21.26 -7.78 1.13
C ASP A 464 21.51 -7.07 2.47
N PHE A 465 22.23 -5.96 2.44
CA PHE A 465 22.56 -5.15 3.62
C PHE A 465 23.26 -5.96 4.72
N VAL A 466 24.17 -6.85 4.31
CA VAL A 466 24.89 -7.74 5.21
C VAL A 466 26.32 -7.28 5.45
N ALA A 467 26.91 -7.77 6.54
CA ALA A 467 28.35 -7.74 6.70
C ALA A 467 28.86 -9.13 7.10
N GLY A 468 29.98 -9.57 6.53
CA GLY A 468 30.45 -10.92 6.81
C GLY A 468 31.69 -11.38 6.07
N THR A 469 32.07 -12.62 6.37
CA THR A 469 33.26 -13.26 5.81
C THR A 469 32.91 -14.55 5.09
N ILE A 470 33.52 -14.79 3.93
CA ILE A 470 33.45 -16.04 3.18
C ILE A 470 34.88 -16.58 3.04
N THR A 471 35.15 -17.78 3.56
CA THR A 471 36.51 -18.33 3.62
C THR A 471 36.55 -19.80 3.21
N ASP A 472 37.48 -20.20 2.35
CA ASP A 472 37.61 -21.61 1.92
C ASP A 472 36.28 -22.14 1.33
N CYS A 473 35.64 -21.35 0.48
CA CYS A 473 34.33 -21.68 -0.08
C CYS A 473 34.41 -22.00 -1.57
N GLN A 474 33.52 -22.88 -2.01
CA GLN A 474 33.50 -23.39 -3.37
C GLN A 474 32.11 -23.24 -3.99
N PHE A 475 32.03 -22.71 -5.20
CA PHE A 475 30.80 -22.49 -5.93
C PHE A 475 30.92 -23.16 -7.29
N TYR A 476 30.03 -24.10 -7.60
CA TYR A 476 30.05 -24.87 -8.84
C TYR A 476 28.71 -24.76 -9.56
N ASN A 477 28.74 -24.41 -10.84
CA ASN A 477 27.56 -24.42 -11.70
C ASN A 477 26.40 -23.58 -11.12
N ALA A 478 26.69 -22.34 -10.73
CA ALA A 478 25.64 -21.42 -10.33
C ALA A 478 24.79 -21.09 -11.56
N GLY A 479 23.49 -21.34 -11.48
CA GLY A 479 22.57 -21.09 -12.58
C GLY A 479 22.42 -19.61 -12.93
N ASN A 480 22.86 -18.71 -12.06
CA ASN A 480 22.99 -17.27 -12.30
C ASN A 480 24.25 -16.74 -11.59
N ASP A 481 24.15 -15.89 -10.56
CA ASP A 481 25.34 -15.34 -9.87
C ASP A 481 25.86 -16.30 -8.79
N ALA A 482 27.17 -16.46 -8.64
CA ALA A 482 27.71 -17.30 -7.55
C ALA A 482 27.68 -16.56 -6.20
N ILE A 483 28.06 -15.28 -6.19
CA ILE A 483 27.94 -14.37 -5.05
C ILE A 483 27.35 -13.05 -5.55
N ASP A 484 26.10 -12.74 -5.21
CA ASP A 484 25.49 -11.41 -5.43
C ASP A 484 25.27 -10.71 -4.09
N VAL A 485 25.59 -9.42 -4.03
CA VAL A 485 25.34 -8.59 -2.85
C VAL A 485 24.93 -7.18 -3.21
N SER A 486 24.06 -6.60 -2.37
CA SER A 486 23.54 -5.25 -2.49
C SER A 486 23.60 -4.55 -1.12
N GLY A 487 24.19 -3.34 -1.07
CA GLY A 487 24.32 -2.57 0.18
C GLY A 487 25.19 -3.21 1.28
N SER A 488 26.14 -4.07 0.92
CA SER A 488 26.80 -5.00 1.84
C SER A 488 28.31 -4.80 2.00
N GLN A 489 28.91 -5.37 3.05
CA GLN A 489 30.35 -5.36 3.31
C GLN A 489 30.90 -6.77 3.48
N LEU A 490 31.64 -7.28 2.50
CA LEU A 490 32.18 -8.63 2.52
C LEU A 490 33.71 -8.68 2.58
N THR A 491 34.22 -9.68 3.29
CA THR A 491 35.62 -10.13 3.19
C THR A 491 35.67 -11.54 2.62
N LEU A 492 36.36 -11.73 1.50
CA LEU A 492 36.52 -13.01 0.81
C LEU A 492 37.95 -13.53 0.97
N ARG A 493 38.12 -14.82 1.25
CA ARG A 493 39.43 -15.47 1.30
C ARG A 493 39.35 -16.89 0.76
N ASP A 494 40.29 -17.28 -0.09
CA ASP A 494 40.39 -18.66 -0.61
C ASP A 494 39.06 -19.13 -1.21
N VAL A 495 38.54 -18.39 -2.19
CA VAL A 495 37.25 -18.67 -2.84
C VAL A 495 37.48 -19.23 -4.23
N LEU A 496 36.86 -20.37 -4.50
CA LEU A 496 36.85 -21.03 -5.81
C LEU A 496 35.46 -20.98 -6.43
N ILE A 497 35.36 -20.40 -7.62
CA ILE A 497 34.12 -20.33 -8.39
C ILE A 497 34.35 -20.99 -9.74
N LYS A 498 33.50 -21.95 -10.11
CA LYS A 498 33.57 -22.63 -11.40
C LYS A 498 32.23 -22.57 -12.12
N ASN A 499 32.28 -22.16 -13.39
CA ASN A 499 31.14 -22.15 -14.31
C ASN A 499 29.90 -21.42 -13.76
N PRO A 500 29.98 -20.15 -13.31
CA PRO A 500 28.80 -19.33 -13.09
C PRO A 500 28.15 -18.96 -14.44
N LEU A 501 26.82 -19.07 -14.54
CA LEU A 501 26.09 -18.77 -15.78
C LEU A 501 25.77 -17.28 -15.96
N ASP A 502 26.01 -16.44 -14.94
CA ASP A 502 26.00 -14.99 -15.07
C ASP A 502 27.27 -14.35 -14.48
N LYS A 503 27.33 -14.00 -13.19
CA LYS A 503 28.54 -13.40 -12.57
C LYS A 503 29.12 -14.28 -11.48
N ALA A 504 30.45 -14.44 -11.47
CA ALA A 504 31.13 -15.09 -10.35
C ALA A 504 30.97 -14.27 -9.07
N ILE A 505 31.26 -12.96 -9.14
CA ILE A 505 31.08 -12.03 -8.01
C ILE A 505 30.40 -10.77 -8.52
N SER A 506 29.31 -10.38 -7.86
CA SER A 506 28.54 -9.18 -8.17
C SER A 506 28.41 -8.31 -6.92
N ALA A 507 28.95 -7.10 -6.99
CA ALA A 507 28.82 -6.08 -5.95
C ALA A 507 27.94 -4.94 -6.43
N GLY A 508 26.75 -4.78 -5.86
CA GLY A 508 25.78 -3.74 -6.18
C GLY A 508 25.46 -2.77 -5.04
N GLU A 509 24.83 -1.65 -5.42
CA GLU A 509 24.18 -0.71 -4.49
C GLU A 509 25.07 -0.27 -3.31
N ALA A 510 26.23 0.34 -3.60
CA ALA A 510 27.22 0.81 -2.63
C ALA A 510 27.86 -0.29 -1.77
N SER A 511 27.91 -1.52 -2.26
CA SER A 511 28.62 -2.61 -1.59
C SER A 511 30.13 -2.44 -1.58
N VAL A 512 30.79 -2.95 -0.55
CA VAL A 512 32.25 -3.06 -0.46
C VAL A 512 32.63 -4.53 -0.34
N ILE A 513 33.37 -5.05 -1.31
CA ILE A 513 33.97 -6.38 -1.23
C ILE A 513 35.48 -6.21 -1.12
N SER A 514 36.10 -6.86 -0.14
CA SER A 514 37.55 -6.94 -0.01
C SER A 514 38.00 -8.40 0.13
N GLY A 515 39.25 -8.73 -0.21
CA GLY A 515 39.67 -10.13 -0.08
C GLY A 515 40.98 -10.51 -0.77
N GLU A 516 41.30 -11.79 -0.71
CA GLU A 516 42.48 -12.40 -1.31
C GLU A 516 42.25 -13.83 -1.78
N SER A 517 43.07 -14.31 -2.71
CA SER A 517 43.05 -15.70 -3.23
C SER A 517 41.69 -16.08 -3.84
N ILE A 518 41.31 -15.39 -4.91
CA ILE A 518 40.04 -15.63 -5.62
C ILE A 518 40.33 -16.32 -6.95
N GLN A 519 39.70 -17.46 -7.19
CA GLN A 519 39.87 -18.22 -8.43
C GLN A 519 38.53 -18.41 -9.12
N VAL A 520 38.43 -17.95 -10.37
CA VAL A 520 37.26 -18.09 -11.24
C VAL A 520 37.67 -18.88 -12.47
N PHE A 521 36.99 -20.00 -12.72
CA PHE A 521 37.22 -20.85 -13.89
C PHE A 521 35.94 -21.03 -14.68
N ASP A 522 36.03 -20.85 -15.99
CA ASP A 522 34.92 -21.02 -16.93
C ASP A 522 33.73 -20.10 -16.62
N GLY A 523 32.73 -20.08 -17.50
CA GLY A 523 31.49 -19.35 -17.30
C GLY A 523 31.44 -17.97 -17.93
N GLU A 524 30.44 -17.20 -17.55
CA GLU A 524 29.98 -16.03 -18.30
C GLU A 524 30.77 -14.77 -17.93
N ILE A 525 30.59 -14.23 -16.72
CA ILE A 525 31.29 -13.04 -16.23
C ILE A 525 32.05 -13.35 -14.94
N GLY A 526 33.29 -12.88 -14.83
CA GLY A 526 34.09 -12.96 -13.61
C GLY A 526 33.57 -12.01 -12.52
N ILE A 527 34.14 -10.81 -12.44
CA ILE A 527 33.92 -9.90 -11.30
C ILE A 527 33.28 -8.59 -11.74
N VAL A 528 32.16 -8.25 -11.11
CA VAL A 528 31.36 -7.06 -11.42
C VAL A 528 31.22 -6.14 -10.22
N SER A 529 31.35 -4.84 -10.48
CA SER A 529 31.02 -3.77 -9.52
C SER A 529 30.08 -2.75 -10.15
N LYS A 530 28.89 -2.59 -9.57
CA LYS A 530 27.81 -1.71 -10.05
C LYS A 530 27.36 -0.72 -8.97
N ASP A 531 26.80 0.41 -9.38
CA ASP A 531 26.01 1.31 -8.53
C ASP A 531 26.74 1.79 -7.25
N LEU A 532 27.81 2.57 -7.40
CA LEU A 532 28.68 3.09 -6.31
C LEU A 532 29.48 2.04 -5.53
N SER A 533 29.40 0.77 -5.91
CA SER A 533 30.13 -0.30 -5.22
C SER A 533 31.64 -0.23 -5.44
N ARG A 534 32.38 -0.90 -4.55
CA ARG A 534 33.84 -0.98 -4.57
C ARG A 534 34.31 -2.41 -4.29
N VAL A 535 35.16 -2.93 -5.17
CA VAL A 535 35.78 -4.25 -5.02
C VAL A 535 37.30 -4.10 -4.89
N LEU A 536 37.90 -4.67 -3.86
CA LEU A 536 39.35 -4.65 -3.58
C LEU A 536 39.88 -6.06 -3.36
N LEU A 537 40.52 -6.67 -4.36
CA LEU A 537 40.95 -8.06 -4.27
C LEU A 537 42.46 -8.22 -4.52
N LYS A 538 43.05 -9.21 -3.84
CA LYS A 538 44.42 -9.64 -4.06
C LYS A 538 44.47 -11.05 -4.61
N ASP A 539 45.49 -11.35 -5.42
CA ASP A 539 45.76 -12.69 -5.93
C ASP A 539 44.51 -13.33 -6.58
N VAL A 540 44.12 -12.74 -7.71
CA VAL A 540 42.96 -13.15 -8.49
C VAL A 540 43.39 -13.92 -9.73
N LEU A 541 42.81 -15.10 -9.94
CA LEU A 541 42.93 -15.89 -11.16
C LEU A 541 41.56 -15.94 -11.85
N ILE A 542 41.50 -15.51 -13.11
CA ILE A 542 40.31 -15.65 -13.96
C ILE A 542 40.70 -16.37 -15.25
N GLU A 543 40.13 -17.55 -15.46
CA GLU A 543 40.46 -18.41 -16.59
C GLU A 543 39.20 -18.85 -17.36
N ASN A 544 39.27 -18.83 -18.69
CA ASN A 544 38.25 -19.32 -19.62
C ASN A 544 36.86 -18.65 -19.46
N THR A 545 36.79 -17.38 -19.07
CA THR A 545 35.51 -16.63 -18.97
C THR A 545 35.20 -15.83 -20.24
N ARG A 546 33.92 -15.54 -20.51
CA ARG A 546 33.57 -14.62 -21.61
C ARG A 546 33.94 -13.18 -21.30
N LEU A 547 33.70 -12.72 -20.07
CA LEU A 547 34.08 -11.39 -19.61
C LEU A 547 34.76 -11.43 -18.24
N GLY A 548 36.03 -11.03 -18.16
CA GLY A 548 36.78 -11.07 -16.90
C GLY A 548 36.26 -10.09 -15.84
N PHE A 549 36.16 -8.80 -16.20
CA PHE A 549 35.73 -7.73 -15.28
C PHE A 549 34.69 -6.80 -15.92
N SER A 550 33.76 -6.29 -15.12
CA SER A 550 32.89 -5.18 -15.54
C SER A 550 32.65 -4.17 -14.43
N SER A 551 32.64 -2.89 -14.77
CA SER A 551 32.27 -1.83 -13.83
C SER A 551 31.43 -0.75 -14.48
N PHE A 552 30.23 -0.51 -13.95
CA PHE A 552 29.21 0.35 -14.57
C PHE A 552 28.20 0.89 -13.54
N GLN A 553 27.32 1.79 -13.96
CA GLN A 553 26.22 2.29 -13.13
C GLN A 553 24.89 1.87 -13.77
N LYS A 554 24.16 0.95 -13.15
CA LYS A 554 22.85 0.46 -13.59
C LYS A 554 21.72 1.40 -13.18
N LYS A 555 21.74 1.85 -11.93
CA LYS A 555 20.69 2.67 -11.30
C LYS A 555 21.15 4.13 -11.23
N SER A 556 20.30 5.03 -11.74
CA SER A 556 20.66 6.45 -11.85
C SER A 556 20.77 7.15 -10.49
N GLU A 557 20.14 6.60 -9.46
CA GLU A 557 20.14 7.10 -8.10
C GLU A 557 21.48 6.83 -7.37
N TYR A 558 22.31 5.93 -7.91
CA TYR A 558 23.64 5.61 -7.39
C TYR A 558 24.75 6.26 -8.22
N GLY A 559 25.98 6.18 -7.74
CA GLY A 559 27.16 6.71 -8.41
C GLY A 559 27.95 5.68 -9.22
N LYS A 560 29.13 6.09 -9.67
CA LYS A 560 30.06 5.23 -10.42
C LYS A 560 30.76 4.22 -9.51
N ALA A 561 30.99 3.02 -10.03
CA ALA A 561 31.57 1.90 -9.31
C ALA A 561 33.08 1.73 -9.58
N SER A 562 33.76 0.91 -8.78
CA SER A 562 35.20 0.69 -8.91
C SER A 562 35.69 -0.70 -8.51
N ILE A 563 36.73 -1.16 -9.19
CA ILE A 563 37.44 -2.41 -8.91
C ILE A 563 38.95 -2.11 -8.83
N ASP A 564 39.60 -2.56 -7.76
CA ASP A 564 41.05 -2.44 -7.57
C ASP A 564 41.64 -3.83 -7.27
N ILE A 565 42.52 -4.34 -8.14
CA ILE A 565 43.13 -5.68 -8.07
C ILE A 565 44.65 -5.57 -7.89
N SER A 566 45.24 -6.36 -6.99
CA SER A 566 46.69 -6.56 -6.87
C SER A 566 47.07 -8.03 -7.01
N GLY A 567 47.91 -8.37 -7.99
CA GLY A 567 48.18 -9.76 -8.35
C GLY A 567 47.02 -10.34 -9.16
N LEU A 568 47.08 -10.22 -10.49
CA LEU A 568 46.08 -10.74 -11.42
C LEU A 568 46.74 -11.71 -12.39
N SER A 569 46.13 -12.88 -12.57
CA SER A 569 46.41 -13.80 -13.67
C SER A 569 45.14 -13.99 -14.49
N GLN A 570 45.20 -13.71 -15.79
CA GLN A 570 44.11 -13.94 -16.73
C GLN A 570 44.57 -14.90 -17.82
N VAL A 571 43.78 -15.94 -18.07
CA VAL A 571 44.12 -17.01 -19.02
C VAL A 571 42.91 -17.29 -19.91
N ASN A 572 43.07 -17.14 -21.23
CA ASN A 572 42.05 -17.50 -22.23
C ASN A 572 40.64 -16.90 -22.01
N ASN A 573 40.54 -15.68 -21.49
CA ASN A 573 39.26 -14.96 -21.45
C ASN A 573 38.93 -14.39 -22.84
N GLU A 574 37.65 -14.41 -23.25
CA GLU A 574 37.23 -13.81 -24.53
C GLU A 574 37.40 -12.28 -24.49
N THR A 575 37.01 -11.65 -23.38
CA THR A 575 37.20 -10.22 -23.12
C THR A 575 37.68 -10.00 -21.69
N ASP A 576 38.83 -9.35 -21.50
CA ASP A 576 39.41 -9.19 -20.16
C ASP A 576 38.61 -8.23 -19.27
N PHE A 577 38.10 -7.13 -19.83
CA PHE A 577 37.32 -6.14 -19.07
C PHE A 577 36.39 -5.30 -19.96
N LEU A 578 35.28 -4.82 -19.40
CA LEU A 578 34.34 -3.89 -20.01
C LEU A 578 33.96 -2.79 -19.00
N ILE A 579 34.53 -1.60 -19.15
CA ILE A 579 34.43 -0.53 -18.14
C ILE A 579 33.64 0.67 -18.69
N GLU A 580 32.65 1.13 -17.93
CA GLU A 580 31.83 2.30 -18.26
C GLU A 580 32.55 3.62 -18.02
N SER A 581 32.23 4.64 -18.80
CA SER A 581 32.71 6.01 -18.56
C SER A 581 32.38 6.51 -17.16
N GLY A 582 33.41 6.95 -16.44
CA GLY A 582 33.33 7.39 -15.05
C GLY A 582 33.57 6.27 -14.01
N CYS A 583 33.44 5.00 -14.39
CA CYS A 583 33.82 3.86 -13.54
C CYS A 583 35.33 3.59 -13.62
N ARG A 584 35.84 2.73 -12.72
CA ARG A 584 37.28 2.44 -12.63
C ARG A 584 37.57 0.95 -12.49
N LEU A 585 38.56 0.48 -13.24
CA LEU A 585 39.32 -0.74 -12.94
C LEU A 585 40.80 -0.37 -12.80
N THR A 586 41.44 -0.81 -11.73
CA THR A 586 42.88 -0.67 -11.50
C THR A 586 43.50 -2.05 -11.30
N ILE A 587 44.57 -2.39 -12.03
CA ILE A 587 45.32 -3.63 -11.87
C ILE A 587 46.76 -3.27 -11.52
N ASN A 588 47.28 -3.75 -10.39
CA ASN A 588 48.62 -3.43 -9.88
C ASN A 588 48.91 -1.91 -9.90
N ASN A 589 47.97 -1.12 -9.38
CA ASN A 589 47.98 0.35 -9.37
C ASN A 589 47.96 1.05 -10.74
N LYS A 590 47.80 0.31 -11.85
CA LYS A 590 47.64 0.86 -13.20
C LYS A 590 46.15 0.92 -13.56
N LYS A 591 45.65 2.11 -13.91
CA LYS A 591 44.27 2.30 -14.37
C LYS A 591 44.08 1.69 -15.77
N MET A 592 43.05 0.87 -15.94
CA MET A 592 42.65 0.31 -17.23
C MET A 592 41.77 1.29 -18.02
N PRO A 593 41.80 1.25 -19.37
CA PRO A 593 41.00 2.15 -20.19
C PRO A 593 39.49 1.86 -20.04
N THR A 594 38.70 2.92 -20.14
CA THR A 594 37.25 2.83 -20.35
C THR A 594 36.99 2.38 -21.79
N ILE A 595 36.04 1.45 -21.99
CA ILE A 595 35.76 0.87 -23.32
C ILE A 595 34.41 1.34 -23.88
N SER A 596 33.40 1.58 -23.03
CA SER A 596 32.04 1.90 -23.48
C SER A 596 31.37 2.96 -22.61
N SER A 597 30.50 3.79 -23.20
CA SER A 597 29.60 4.68 -22.45
C SER A 597 28.24 4.05 -22.18
N LYS A 598 28.02 2.81 -22.64
CA LYS A 598 26.73 2.10 -22.68
C LYS A 598 26.93 0.63 -22.28
N VAL A 599 27.59 0.38 -21.14
CA VAL A 599 27.88 -1.00 -20.71
C VAL A 599 26.58 -1.77 -20.49
N ILE A 600 25.55 -1.16 -19.90
CA ILE A 600 24.25 -1.81 -19.65
C ILE A 600 23.63 -2.41 -20.92
N GLU A 601 23.80 -1.76 -22.09
CA GLU A 601 23.23 -2.23 -23.36
C GLU A 601 23.84 -3.55 -23.84
N GLN A 602 25.00 -3.94 -23.31
CA GLN A 602 25.72 -5.20 -23.59
C GLN A 602 25.53 -6.26 -22.50
N MET A 603 25.04 -5.88 -21.31
CA MET A 603 24.83 -6.79 -20.18
C MET A 603 23.44 -7.44 -20.22
N TYR A 604 23.16 -8.35 -19.29
CA TYR A 604 21.84 -8.95 -19.05
C TYR A 604 21.31 -9.75 -20.25
N GLY A 605 22.19 -10.52 -20.89
CA GLY A 605 21.85 -11.40 -22.01
C GLY A 605 21.77 -10.72 -23.37
N ALA A 606 22.19 -9.45 -23.48
CA ALA A 606 22.36 -8.78 -24.77
C ALA A 606 23.63 -9.27 -25.48
N GLU A 607 24.76 -9.25 -24.78
CA GLU A 607 26.05 -9.80 -25.24
C GLU A 607 26.69 -10.66 -24.15
N TYR A 608 26.73 -10.15 -22.92
CA TYR A 608 27.24 -10.82 -21.73
C TYR A 608 26.14 -11.02 -20.67
N GLY A 609 26.36 -12.03 -19.84
CA GLY A 609 25.49 -12.36 -18.71
C GLY A 609 24.24 -13.13 -19.12
N LYS A 610 23.50 -13.62 -18.14
CA LYS A 610 22.27 -14.36 -18.38
C LYS A 610 21.12 -13.41 -18.72
N SER A 611 20.28 -13.83 -19.67
CA SER A 611 19.03 -13.12 -19.98
C SER A 611 18.07 -13.19 -18.79
N SER A 612 17.50 -12.05 -18.42
CA SER A 612 16.44 -11.94 -17.40
C SER A 612 15.02 -12.23 -17.94
N LYS A 613 14.90 -12.61 -19.22
CA LYS A 613 13.63 -12.98 -19.89
C LYS A 613 13.34 -14.47 -19.85
#